data_AF-A0A9P6A6H2-F1
#
_entry.id   AF-A0A9P6A6H2-F1
#
_cell.length_a   1.000
_cell.length_b   1.000
_cell.length_c   1.000
_cell.angle_alpha   90.00
_cell.angle_beta   90.00
_cell.angle_gamma   90.00
#
_symmetry.space_group_name_H-M   'P 1'
#
loop_
_entity.id
_entity.type
_entity.pdbx_description
1 polymer ?
#
loop_
_entity_poly.entity_id
_entity_poly.type
_entity_poly.pdbx_seq_one_letter_code
_entity_poly.pdbx_strand_id
1 'polypeptide(L)'
;TERSMLKLRSSKPKMTIGISDTTLDRVIKYLNDYDYPSTAPLACSVDDTKLHPSLRPYYDKSKDSWYLLGSTGDPIIVADVEQLKELIQQASGSLASKARVWAMSIPLSNVPPLIMAILPISESNTAASLEQVEEKLLRLLLINSPTPINIISLGSDGTAIERNARRLLVESGFAKVEYTKIPHPELRARPLKVEILVIGKHRLTIIQDSKHFRKTCRNNLFTGAKQLILGNQLIYYQQVRSMVYDQDHSPLYVRDVDKLDCQDDRAAARLFSAANIEHAINAGHAGLAIFLFVFGEACDVYQSRTLTHTERIRMVLLAYFFKTLWKSCLAENGYSSTRHYLSHEADDILDIMVNGLLALIIIHRDHLSSPFPLLPWIHGSEPNEHIFGLLRSTMPEFTIVDAIQMIPKLDVRLMAACQRKVDASDMCRGGAGYAHTHFDGSGADLESLACFPSQETFEHIAGIAWTEANAIWEVLGYFRGSSPTSSLPLVPITDLDVDIDDTLDEPTTGLESESIEVSDRQILDEALQAATFASVPPSDIPDLPKGVEDILNECGLAAAALNIRDLASV
;
A
#
# COMPACT_ATOMS: atom_id res chain seq x y z
N THR A 1 34.87 18.69 -2.85
CA THR A 1 34.42 19.89 -2.12
C THR A 1 32.93 20.06 -2.33
N GLU A 2 32.20 20.65 -1.38
CA GLU A 2 30.74 20.92 -1.48
C GLU A 2 30.33 21.56 -2.82
N ARG A 3 31.18 22.46 -3.36
CA ARG A 3 31.02 23.05 -4.70
C ARG A 3 31.11 22.05 -5.86
N SER A 4 31.92 21.00 -5.76
CA SER A 4 31.99 19.95 -6.80
C SER A 4 30.76 19.04 -6.74
N MET A 5 30.27 18.71 -5.53
CA MET A 5 29.04 17.92 -5.35
C MET A 5 27.79 18.69 -5.79
N LEU A 6 27.70 19.99 -5.47
CA LEU A 6 26.63 20.87 -5.97
C LEU A 6 26.67 20.99 -7.51
N LYS A 7 27.87 21.07 -8.10
CA LYS A 7 28.03 21.04 -9.57
C LYS A 7 27.58 19.72 -10.17
N LEU A 8 27.99 18.58 -9.59
CA LEU A 8 27.62 17.24 -10.06
C LEU A 8 26.11 17.01 -9.95
N ARG A 9 25.49 17.47 -8.85
CA ARG A 9 24.03 17.42 -8.63
C ARG A 9 23.27 18.36 -9.56
N SER A 10 23.80 19.55 -9.84
CA SER A 10 23.22 20.50 -10.81
C SER A 10 23.34 20.02 -12.27
N SER A 11 24.25 19.07 -12.55
CA SER A 11 24.44 18.49 -13.88
C SER A 11 23.62 17.22 -14.14
N LYS A 12 23.07 16.56 -13.10
CA LYS A 12 22.13 15.44 -13.31
C LYS A 12 20.82 16.00 -13.91
N PRO A 13 20.24 15.34 -14.93
CA PRO A 13 18.97 15.77 -15.51
C PRO A 13 17.91 15.79 -14.42
N LYS A 14 17.31 16.97 -14.21
CA LYS A 14 16.27 17.14 -13.21
C LYS A 14 14.98 16.52 -13.72
N MET A 15 14.21 15.91 -12.83
CA MET A 15 12.91 15.38 -13.17
C MET A 15 11.99 16.50 -13.65
N THR A 16 11.26 16.24 -14.72
CA THR A 16 10.21 17.11 -15.25
C THR A 16 8.88 16.80 -14.58
N ILE A 17 8.04 17.82 -14.38
CA ILE A 17 6.66 17.63 -13.90
C ILE A 17 5.85 16.83 -14.92
N GLY A 18 4.96 16.00 -14.39
CA GLY A 18 3.94 15.29 -15.16
C GLY A 18 4.44 14.01 -15.80
N ILE A 19 3.67 13.55 -16.77
CA ILE A 19 3.88 12.29 -17.49
C ILE A 19 4.28 12.62 -18.93
N SER A 20 5.45 12.15 -19.36
CA SER A 20 6.02 12.36 -20.69
C SER A 20 7.06 11.29 -21.02
N ASP A 21 7.68 11.35 -22.20
CA ASP A 21 8.73 10.40 -22.60
C ASP A 21 9.89 10.33 -21.59
N THR A 22 10.18 11.42 -20.87
CA THR A 22 11.17 11.41 -19.77
C THR A 22 10.81 10.46 -18.63
N THR A 23 9.52 10.24 -18.38
CA THR A 23 9.03 9.24 -17.42
C THR A 23 9.41 7.84 -17.89
N LEU A 24 9.22 7.56 -19.18
CA LEU A 24 9.59 6.28 -19.79
C LEU A 24 11.11 6.08 -19.78
N ASP A 25 11.89 7.11 -20.12
CA ASP A 25 13.36 7.08 -20.06
C ASP A 25 13.87 6.75 -18.66
N ARG A 26 13.24 7.32 -17.62
CA ARG A 26 13.56 7.01 -16.21
C ARG A 26 13.27 5.55 -15.87
N VAL A 27 12.12 5.03 -16.30
CA VAL A 27 11.76 3.61 -16.10
C VAL A 27 12.75 2.69 -16.81
N ILE A 28 13.05 2.94 -18.08
CA ILE A 28 14.01 2.14 -18.85
C ILE A 28 15.40 2.19 -18.22
N LYS A 29 15.86 3.38 -17.80
CA LYS A 29 17.14 3.52 -17.10
C LYS A 29 17.15 2.70 -15.80
N TYR A 30 16.11 2.82 -14.98
CA TYR A 30 15.99 2.07 -13.73
C TYR A 30 16.05 0.56 -13.95
N LEU A 31 15.33 0.04 -14.95
CA LEU A 31 15.40 -1.38 -15.30
C LEU A 31 16.81 -1.80 -15.76
N ASN A 32 17.45 -1.01 -16.63
CA ASN A 32 18.80 -1.28 -17.11
C ASN A 32 19.85 -1.19 -16.00
N ASP A 33 19.68 -0.27 -15.05
CA ASP A 33 20.59 -0.10 -13.93
C ASP A 33 20.65 -1.42 -13.13
N TYR A 34 19.49 -2.04 -12.84
CA TYR A 34 19.38 -3.29 -12.09
C TYR A 34 19.44 -4.57 -12.93
N ASP A 35 19.69 -4.45 -14.24
CA ASP A 35 19.63 -5.55 -15.21
C ASP A 35 18.32 -6.36 -15.13
N TYR A 36 17.22 -5.68 -14.83
CA TYR A 36 15.93 -6.31 -14.61
C TYR A 36 15.13 -6.35 -15.93
N PRO A 37 14.68 -7.53 -16.41
CA PRO A 37 14.00 -7.63 -17.70
C PRO A 37 12.72 -6.79 -17.72
N SER A 38 12.50 -5.99 -18.77
CA SER A 38 11.30 -5.15 -18.85
C SER A 38 9.99 -5.95 -18.93
N THR A 39 10.07 -7.21 -19.34
CA THR A 39 8.96 -8.18 -19.36
C THR A 39 8.69 -8.84 -18.00
N ALA A 40 9.62 -8.73 -17.05
CA ALA A 40 9.46 -9.24 -15.69
C ALA A 40 8.42 -8.38 -14.93
N PRO A 41 7.79 -8.93 -13.88
CA PRO A 41 6.71 -8.23 -13.18
C PRO A 41 7.22 -6.95 -12.51
N LEU A 42 6.43 -5.88 -12.63
CA LEU A 42 6.65 -4.58 -11.99
C LEU A 42 5.41 -4.17 -11.19
N ALA A 43 5.64 -3.53 -10.04
CA ALA A 43 4.59 -2.92 -9.24
C ALA A 43 4.57 -1.41 -9.45
N CYS A 44 3.38 -0.84 -9.65
CA CYS A 44 3.17 0.61 -9.71
C CYS A 44 2.30 0.99 -8.53
N SER A 45 2.66 2.07 -7.85
CA SER A 45 1.93 2.62 -6.71
C SER A 45 1.69 4.10 -6.91
N VAL A 46 0.59 4.60 -6.37
CA VAL A 46 0.21 6.00 -6.44
C VAL A 46 -0.43 6.45 -5.14
N ASP A 47 -0.03 7.64 -4.70
CA ASP A 47 -0.62 8.32 -3.56
C ASP A 47 -0.38 9.83 -3.64
N ASP A 48 -1.08 10.58 -2.81
CA ASP A 48 -1.07 12.04 -2.78
C ASP A 48 -0.45 12.56 -1.48
N THR A 49 0.39 13.58 -1.57
CA THR A 49 0.91 14.31 -0.42
C THR A 49 0.52 15.78 -0.44
N LYS A 50 0.17 16.35 0.72
CA LYS A 50 -0.07 17.80 0.85
C LYS A 50 1.18 18.60 0.47
N LEU A 51 0.95 19.73 -0.21
CA LEU A 51 1.94 20.73 -0.58
C LEU A 51 1.66 22.05 0.12
N HIS A 52 2.70 22.86 0.30
CA HIS A 52 2.52 24.28 0.52
C HIS A 52 2.14 24.96 -0.83
N PRO A 53 0.92 25.51 -0.98
CA PRO A 53 0.47 26.08 -2.25
C PRO A 53 1.30 27.32 -2.61
N SER A 54 2.07 27.25 -3.70
CA SER A 54 2.94 28.36 -4.12
C SER A 54 3.27 28.25 -5.60
N LEU A 55 3.25 29.38 -6.30
CA LEU A 55 3.80 29.50 -7.65
C LEU A 55 5.28 29.84 -7.58
N ARG A 56 6.13 29.08 -8.29
CA ARG A 56 7.57 29.30 -8.33
C ARG A 56 8.14 29.13 -9.74
N PRO A 57 9.02 30.04 -10.18
CA PRO A 57 9.73 29.88 -11.44
C PRO A 57 10.74 28.72 -11.34
N TYR A 58 10.82 27.94 -12.41
CA TYR A 58 11.69 26.78 -12.55
C TYR A 58 12.31 26.79 -13.94
N TYR A 59 13.63 26.73 -13.99
CA TYR A 59 14.35 26.66 -15.26
C TYR A 59 14.62 25.20 -15.64
N ASP A 60 14.06 24.78 -16.77
CA ASP A 60 14.32 23.47 -17.37
C ASP A 60 15.48 23.58 -18.35
N LYS A 61 16.63 23.02 -17.97
CA LYS A 61 17.85 23.02 -18.79
C LYS A 61 17.70 22.20 -20.07
N SER A 62 16.83 21.19 -20.08
CA SER A 62 16.63 20.33 -21.27
C SER A 62 15.88 21.05 -22.38
N LYS A 63 14.93 21.92 -22.00
CA LYS A 63 14.11 22.72 -22.92
C LYS A 63 14.60 24.16 -23.06
N ASP A 64 15.69 24.52 -22.38
CA ASP A 64 16.28 25.86 -22.33
C ASP A 64 15.23 26.96 -22.10
N SER A 65 14.31 26.73 -21.16
CA SER A 65 13.13 27.59 -20.95
C SER A 65 12.77 27.71 -19.47
N TRP A 66 12.19 28.85 -19.10
CA TRP A 66 11.60 29.07 -17.79
C TRP A 66 10.14 28.63 -17.77
N TYR A 67 9.74 28.01 -16.66
CA TYR A 67 8.39 27.58 -16.38
C TYR A 67 7.92 28.15 -15.05
N LEU A 68 6.64 28.45 -14.93
CA LEU A 68 5.98 28.72 -13.66
C LEU A 68 5.28 27.44 -13.22
N LEU A 69 5.71 26.90 -12.07
CA LEU A 69 5.19 25.67 -11.48
C LEU A 69 4.41 25.98 -10.21
N GLY A 70 3.47 25.13 -9.82
CA GLY A 70 2.69 25.27 -8.58
C GLY A 70 1.19 25.44 -8.79
N SER A 71 0.74 25.62 -10.02
CA SER A 71 -0.66 25.48 -10.41
C SER A 71 -0.97 24.04 -10.82
N THR A 72 -2.25 23.69 -10.79
CA THR A 72 -2.77 22.47 -11.42
C THR A 72 -2.67 22.56 -12.95
N GLY A 73 -2.47 21.42 -13.61
CA GLY A 73 -2.38 21.33 -15.06
C GLY A 73 -0.94 21.35 -15.57
N ASP A 74 -0.78 21.68 -16.86
CA ASP A 74 0.54 21.68 -17.50
C ASP A 74 1.40 22.87 -17.03
N PRO A 75 2.74 22.68 -16.93
CA PRO A 75 3.68 23.76 -16.66
C PRO A 75 3.49 24.98 -17.58
N ILE A 76 3.38 26.17 -16.99
CA ILE A 76 3.19 27.43 -17.74
C ILE A 76 4.55 27.95 -18.20
N ILE A 77 4.75 28.15 -19.51
CA ILE A 77 6.01 28.70 -20.04
C ILE A 77 6.10 30.20 -19.70
N VAL A 78 7.26 30.64 -19.22
CA VAL A 78 7.57 32.04 -18.93
C VAL A 78 8.55 32.54 -19.99
N ALA A 79 8.05 33.30 -20.96
CA ALA A 79 8.88 33.83 -22.05
C ALA A 79 9.73 35.04 -21.60
N ASP A 80 9.19 35.88 -20.72
CA ASP A 80 9.87 37.06 -20.18
C ASP A 80 9.44 37.40 -18.74
N VAL A 81 10.19 38.28 -18.08
CA VAL A 81 9.99 38.66 -16.66
C VAL A 81 8.77 39.56 -16.46
N GLU A 82 8.35 40.32 -17.49
CA GLU A 82 7.19 41.22 -17.39
C GLU A 82 5.87 40.42 -17.43
N GLN A 83 5.80 39.40 -18.29
CA GLN A 83 4.69 38.44 -18.36
C GLN A 83 4.56 37.60 -17.09
N LEU A 84 5.65 37.40 -16.34
CA LEU A 84 5.62 36.58 -15.11
C LEU A 84 4.58 37.08 -14.09
N LYS A 85 4.42 38.41 -13.93
CA LYS A 85 3.44 38.97 -12.99
C LYS A 85 2.01 38.66 -13.42
N GLU A 86 1.71 38.80 -14.71
CA GLU A 86 0.39 38.48 -15.26
C GLU A 86 0.08 36.99 -15.15
N LEU A 87 1.06 36.13 -15.49
CA LEU A 87 0.94 34.68 -15.38
C LEU A 87 0.73 34.23 -13.93
N ILE A 88 1.44 34.84 -12.96
CA ILE A 88 1.21 34.58 -11.54
C ILE A 88 -0.22 34.96 -11.15
N GLN A 89 -0.71 36.12 -11.57
CA GLN A 89 -2.05 36.57 -11.22
C GLN A 89 -3.14 35.67 -11.83
N GLN A 90 -2.95 35.19 -13.06
CA GLN A 90 -3.85 34.24 -13.72
C GLN A 90 -3.84 32.87 -13.04
N ALA A 91 -2.66 32.36 -12.69
CA ALA A 91 -2.48 31.02 -12.11
C ALA A 91 -2.77 30.96 -10.60
N SER A 92 -2.89 32.09 -9.91
CA SER A 92 -3.17 32.14 -8.46
C SER A 92 -4.50 31.49 -8.08
N GLY A 93 -5.47 31.47 -9.00
CA GLY A 93 -6.76 30.81 -8.80
C GLY A 93 -6.73 29.28 -8.93
N SER A 94 -5.61 28.71 -9.40
CA SER A 94 -5.46 27.26 -9.66
C SER A 94 -4.27 26.65 -8.92
N LEU A 95 -3.91 27.20 -7.75
CA LEU A 95 -2.83 26.68 -6.92
C LEU A 95 -3.07 25.21 -6.55
N ALA A 96 -2.04 24.40 -6.74
CA ALA A 96 -2.06 23.01 -6.30
C ALA A 96 -1.83 22.91 -4.79
N SER A 97 -2.68 22.14 -4.13
CA SER A 97 -2.61 21.85 -2.69
C SER A 97 -2.05 20.47 -2.39
N LYS A 98 -1.96 19.59 -3.39
CA LYS A 98 -1.38 18.25 -3.27
C LYS A 98 -0.46 17.93 -4.44
N ALA A 99 0.47 17.00 -4.23
CA ALA A 99 1.26 16.36 -5.27
C ALA A 99 0.86 14.90 -5.35
N ARG A 100 0.43 14.47 -6.53
CA ARG A 100 0.24 13.06 -6.87
C ARG A 100 1.57 12.48 -7.31
N VAL A 101 2.02 11.42 -6.65
CA VAL A 101 3.30 10.78 -6.94
C VAL A 101 3.06 9.36 -7.40
N TRP A 102 3.63 8.98 -8.54
CA TRP A 102 3.70 7.59 -8.97
C TRP A 102 5.08 7.03 -8.67
N ALA A 103 5.11 5.89 -7.98
CA ALA A 103 6.30 5.13 -7.73
C ALA A 103 6.24 3.77 -8.42
N MET A 104 7.37 3.29 -8.92
CA MET A 104 7.50 1.95 -9.49
C MET A 104 8.52 1.16 -8.70
N SER A 105 8.18 -0.10 -8.42
CA SER A 105 9.06 -1.02 -7.71
C SER A 105 9.35 -2.22 -8.61
N ILE A 106 10.64 -2.57 -8.70
CA ILE A 106 11.02 -3.95 -8.99
C ILE A 106 10.63 -4.77 -7.74
N PRO A 107 9.75 -5.76 -7.85
CA PRO A 107 9.18 -6.47 -6.70
C PRO A 107 10.15 -7.50 -6.12
N LEU A 108 11.37 -7.05 -5.79
CA LEU A 108 12.43 -7.80 -5.15
C LEU A 108 12.90 -7.06 -3.90
N SER A 109 13.32 -7.82 -2.89
CA SER A 109 13.90 -7.26 -1.67
C SER A 109 15.14 -6.43 -1.97
N ASN A 110 15.37 -5.38 -1.17
CA ASN A 110 16.53 -4.48 -1.24
C ASN A 110 16.65 -3.64 -2.53
N VAL A 111 15.63 -3.60 -3.38
CA VAL A 111 15.60 -2.68 -4.53
C VAL A 111 14.75 -1.45 -4.17
N PRO A 112 15.30 -0.22 -4.23
CA PRO A 112 14.55 0.99 -3.92
C PRO A 112 13.49 1.28 -5.01
N PRO A 113 12.31 1.82 -4.62
CA PRO A 113 11.32 2.27 -5.59
C PRO A 113 11.84 3.48 -6.38
N LEU A 114 11.47 3.54 -7.65
CA LEU A 114 11.68 4.67 -8.54
C LEU A 114 10.54 5.67 -8.40
N ILE A 115 10.84 6.93 -8.10
CA ILE A 115 9.90 8.04 -8.31
C ILE A 115 9.78 8.29 -9.82
N MET A 116 8.66 7.84 -10.42
CA MET A 116 8.43 7.89 -11.87
C MET A 116 7.93 9.24 -12.33
N ALA A 117 6.86 9.72 -11.71
CA ALA A 117 6.14 10.93 -12.09
C ALA A 117 5.64 11.66 -10.85
N ILE A 118 5.59 12.99 -10.93
CA ILE A 118 4.97 13.86 -9.92
C ILE A 118 4.08 14.88 -10.64
N LEU A 119 2.85 15.02 -10.18
CA LEU A 119 1.88 15.94 -10.75
C LEU A 119 1.26 16.82 -9.66
N PRO A 120 1.28 18.15 -9.80
CA PRO A 120 0.54 19.05 -8.93
C PRO A 120 -0.97 18.94 -9.19
N ILE A 121 -1.74 18.69 -8.14
CA ILE A 121 -3.18 18.49 -8.20
C ILE A 121 -3.91 19.34 -7.14
N SER A 122 -5.22 19.51 -7.32
CA SER A 122 -6.07 20.23 -6.36
C SER A 122 -6.62 19.28 -5.30
N GLU A 123 -7.29 19.80 -4.27
CA GLU A 123 -8.11 18.99 -3.35
C GLU A 123 -9.40 18.47 -4.00
N SER A 124 -9.92 19.18 -5.00
CA SER A 124 -11.19 18.89 -5.67
C SER A 124 -11.06 18.01 -6.92
N ASN A 125 -10.07 17.11 -6.97
CA ASN A 125 -9.92 16.25 -8.15
C ASN A 125 -11.12 15.32 -8.28
N THR A 126 -11.55 15.11 -9.53
CA THR A 126 -12.65 14.21 -9.85
C THR A 126 -12.10 12.87 -10.32
N ALA A 127 -12.92 11.82 -10.20
CA ALA A 127 -12.59 10.50 -10.75
C ALA A 127 -12.20 10.58 -12.24
N ALA A 128 -12.89 11.41 -13.03
CA ALA A 128 -12.58 11.62 -14.45
C ALA A 128 -11.20 12.27 -14.67
N SER A 129 -10.83 13.25 -13.84
CA SER A 129 -9.49 13.85 -13.94
C SER A 129 -8.37 12.88 -13.58
N LEU A 130 -8.59 12.01 -12.58
CA LEU A 130 -7.61 10.99 -12.20
C LEU A 130 -7.52 9.89 -13.26
N GLU A 131 -8.65 9.50 -13.84
CA GLU A 131 -8.71 8.51 -14.91
C GLU A 131 -7.89 8.94 -16.13
N GLN A 132 -8.06 10.18 -16.59
CA GLN A 132 -7.29 10.71 -17.73
C GLN A 132 -5.78 10.66 -17.50
N VAL A 133 -5.35 10.95 -16.27
CA VAL A 133 -3.93 10.96 -15.90
C VAL A 133 -3.39 9.54 -15.75
N GLU A 134 -4.15 8.63 -15.14
CA GLU A 134 -3.79 7.21 -15.03
C GLU A 134 -3.76 6.54 -16.41
N GLU A 135 -4.73 6.83 -17.28
CA GLU A 135 -4.74 6.38 -18.68
C GLU A 135 -3.49 6.88 -19.41
N LYS A 136 -3.15 8.16 -19.28
CA LYS A 136 -1.95 8.74 -19.91
C LYS A 136 -0.68 8.00 -19.48
N LEU A 137 -0.53 7.68 -18.19
CA LEU A 137 0.61 6.92 -17.67
C LEU A 137 0.63 5.49 -18.23
N LEU A 138 -0.48 4.77 -18.12
CA LEU A 138 -0.57 3.37 -18.53
C LEU A 138 -0.43 3.22 -20.05
N ARG A 139 -0.99 4.16 -20.82
CA ARG A 139 -0.82 4.19 -22.28
C ARG A 139 0.65 4.41 -22.66
N LEU A 140 1.33 5.34 -21.98
CA LEU A 140 2.75 5.58 -22.21
C LEU A 140 3.58 4.31 -21.94
N LEU A 141 3.39 3.68 -20.78
CA LEU A 141 4.22 2.56 -20.33
C LEU A 141 3.87 1.23 -20.99
N LEU A 142 2.58 0.92 -21.18
CA LEU A 142 2.11 -0.40 -21.61
C LEU A 142 1.86 -0.50 -23.12
N ILE A 143 1.54 0.61 -23.79
CA ILE A 143 1.11 0.61 -25.20
C ILE A 143 2.14 1.30 -26.09
N ASN A 144 2.55 2.52 -25.72
CA ASN A 144 3.40 3.36 -26.57
C ASN A 144 4.89 3.06 -26.40
N SER A 145 5.28 2.40 -25.31
CA SER A 145 6.67 2.07 -25.05
C SER A 145 7.24 1.15 -26.14
N PRO A 146 8.42 1.46 -26.71
CA PRO A 146 9.07 0.60 -27.71
C PRO A 146 9.52 -0.74 -27.10
N THR A 147 9.80 -0.76 -25.79
CA THR A 147 10.07 -1.96 -25.01
C THR A 147 8.84 -2.33 -24.18
N PRO A 148 8.48 -3.61 -24.08
CA PRO A 148 7.34 -4.01 -23.25
C PRO A 148 7.68 -3.75 -21.78
N ILE A 149 6.95 -2.87 -21.11
CA ILE A 149 7.01 -2.67 -19.65
C ILE A 149 5.87 -3.46 -19.01
N ASN A 150 6.18 -4.45 -18.18
CA ASN A 150 5.17 -5.35 -17.64
C ASN A 150 4.73 -4.99 -16.22
N ILE A 151 3.85 -3.98 -16.10
CA ILE A 151 3.20 -3.65 -14.83
C ILE A 151 2.10 -4.66 -14.54
N ILE A 152 2.16 -5.33 -13.39
CA ILE A 152 1.18 -6.35 -12.98
C ILE A 152 0.29 -5.92 -11.81
N SER A 153 0.56 -4.76 -11.20
CA SER A 153 -0.22 -4.27 -10.07
C SER A 153 -0.24 -2.74 -9.98
N LEU A 154 -1.38 -2.21 -9.54
CA LEU A 154 -1.62 -0.80 -9.24
C LEU A 154 -2.02 -0.66 -7.76
N GLY A 155 -1.04 -0.34 -6.92
CA GLY A 155 -1.20 -0.10 -5.49
C GLY A 155 -1.69 1.32 -5.19
N SER A 156 -2.66 1.46 -4.29
CA SER A 156 -3.06 2.74 -3.71
C SER A 156 -3.83 2.57 -2.40
N ASP A 157 -4.04 3.68 -1.69
CA ASP A 157 -4.86 3.74 -0.48
C ASP A 157 -6.36 3.51 -0.76
N GLY A 158 -6.77 3.49 -2.02
CA GLY A 158 -8.10 3.01 -2.42
C GLY A 158 -9.26 3.92 -2.05
N THR A 159 -9.03 5.24 -2.00
CA THR A 159 -10.11 6.21 -1.81
C THR A 159 -11.26 5.98 -2.80
N ALA A 160 -12.48 6.38 -2.44
CA ALA A 160 -13.64 6.18 -3.33
C ALA A 160 -13.43 6.82 -4.72
N ILE A 161 -12.75 7.96 -4.77
CA ILE A 161 -12.43 8.68 -6.02
C ILE A 161 -11.44 7.87 -6.86
N GLU A 162 -10.39 7.32 -6.25
CA GLU A 162 -9.40 6.44 -6.90
C GLU A 162 -10.07 5.21 -7.52
N ARG A 163 -10.97 4.57 -6.76
CA ARG A 163 -11.71 3.39 -7.21
C ARG A 163 -12.64 3.72 -8.38
N ASN A 164 -13.31 4.87 -8.31
CA ASN A 164 -14.14 5.35 -9.41
C ASN A 164 -13.32 5.68 -10.66
N ALA A 165 -12.12 6.25 -10.52
CA ALA A 165 -11.23 6.52 -11.64
C ALA A 165 -10.86 5.22 -12.39
N ARG A 166 -10.55 4.16 -11.65
CA ARG A 166 -10.24 2.85 -12.25
C ARG A 166 -11.44 2.16 -12.88
N ARG A 167 -12.66 2.38 -12.37
CA ARG A 167 -13.90 1.94 -13.04
C ARG A 167 -14.09 2.68 -14.37
N LEU A 168 -13.83 3.99 -14.40
CA LEU A 168 -13.91 4.78 -15.61
C LEU A 168 -12.94 4.29 -16.70
N LEU A 169 -11.74 3.79 -16.34
CA LEU A 169 -10.82 3.15 -17.31
C LEU A 169 -11.45 1.93 -18.01
N VAL A 170 -12.30 1.18 -17.30
CA VAL A 170 -13.02 0.03 -17.87
C VAL A 170 -14.21 0.50 -18.70
N GLU A 171 -14.96 1.48 -18.20
CA GLU A 171 -16.12 2.04 -18.91
C GLU A 171 -15.76 2.77 -20.20
N SER A 172 -14.59 3.45 -20.22
CA SER A 172 -14.05 4.10 -21.42
C SER A 172 -13.56 3.09 -22.47
N GLY A 173 -13.44 1.81 -22.11
CA GLY A 173 -12.96 0.74 -22.96
C GLY A 173 -11.43 0.68 -23.09
N PHE A 174 -10.70 1.51 -22.35
CA PHE A 174 -9.24 1.46 -22.28
C PHE A 174 -8.74 0.17 -21.62
N ALA A 175 -9.38 -0.22 -20.52
CA ALA A 175 -9.15 -1.46 -19.81
C ALA A 175 -10.32 -2.44 -20.02
N LYS A 176 -10.04 -3.74 -19.94
CA LYS A 176 -11.04 -4.82 -19.92
C LYS A 176 -10.89 -5.63 -18.64
N VAL A 177 -11.93 -6.36 -18.26
CA VAL A 177 -11.89 -7.28 -17.12
C VAL A 177 -11.96 -8.72 -17.63
N GLU A 178 -10.92 -9.51 -17.35
CA GLU A 178 -10.94 -10.97 -17.44
C GLU A 178 -11.34 -11.54 -16.07
N TYR A 179 -12.08 -12.65 -16.08
CA TYR A 179 -12.55 -13.31 -14.85
C TYR A 179 -12.02 -14.72 -14.75
N THR A 180 -11.33 -15.02 -13.66
CA THR A 180 -11.03 -16.39 -13.24
C THR A 180 -12.06 -16.81 -12.20
N LYS A 181 -12.60 -18.03 -12.33
CA LYS A 181 -13.63 -18.55 -11.42
C LYS A 181 -13.01 -19.55 -10.46
N ILE A 182 -13.29 -19.36 -9.18
CA ILE A 182 -13.02 -20.34 -8.14
C ILE A 182 -14.39 -20.92 -7.74
N PRO A 183 -14.65 -22.21 -8.01
CA PRO A 183 -15.84 -22.90 -7.53
C PRO A 183 -16.09 -22.62 -6.06
N HIS A 184 -17.33 -22.26 -5.72
CA HIS A 184 -17.71 -22.09 -4.34
C HIS A 184 -17.85 -23.47 -3.68
N PRO A 185 -17.30 -23.69 -2.47
CA PRO A 185 -17.38 -24.99 -1.80
C PRO A 185 -18.82 -25.44 -1.49
N GLU A 186 -19.70 -24.49 -1.18
CA GLU A 186 -21.14 -24.76 -1.03
C GLU A 186 -21.82 -25.09 -2.38
N LEU A 187 -22.51 -26.22 -2.41
CA LEU A 187 -23.33 -26.67 -3.55
C LEU A 187 -24.38 -25.61 -3.91
N ARG A 188 -24.34 -25.13 -5.16
CA ARG A 188 -25.24 -24.11 -5.77
C ARG A 188 -24.94 -22.65 -5.44
N ALA A 189 -23.94 -22.35 -4.61
CA ALA A 189 -23.46 -21.00 -4.45
C ALA A 189 -22.74 -20.52 -5.73
N ARG A 190 -22.71 -19.20 -5.94
CA ARG A 190 -22.02 -18.62 -7.10
C ARG A 190 -20.51 -18.73 -6.90
N PRO A 191 -19.74 -19.07 -7.95
CA PRO A 191 -18.28 -19.11 -7.84
C PRO A 191 -17.74 -17.73 -7.49
N LEU A 192 -16.68 -17.71 -6.69
CA LEU A 192 -15.89 -16.50 -6.48
C LEU A 192 -15.26 -16.12 -7.82
N LYS A 193 -15.40 -14.85 -8.19
CA LYS A 193 -14.84 -14.30 -9.41
C LYS A 193 -13.62 -13.47 -9.02
N VAL A 194 -12.47 -13.83 -9.55
CA VAL A 194 -11.25 -13.04 -9.47
C VAL A 194 -11.14 -12.22 -10.74
N GLU A 195 -11.14 -10.90 -10.58
CA GLU A 195 -11.08 -9.89 -11.62
C GLU A 195 -9.62 -9.53 -11.92
N ILE A 196 -9.25 -9.62 -13.19
CA ILE A 196 -7.94 -9.22 -13.71
C ILE A 196 -8.15 -8.14 -14.76
N LEU A 197 -7.50 -6.99 -14.60
CA LEU A 197 -7.53 -5.92 -15.59
C LEU A 197 -6.61 -6.26 -16.75
N VAL A 198 -7.08 -6.00 -17.97
CA VAL A 198 -6.36 -6.22 -19.21
C VAL A 198 -6.26 -4.93 -20.00
N ILE A 199 -5.02 -4.49 -20.26
CA ILE A 199 -4.71 -3.34 -21.10
C ILE A 199 -3.74 -3.81 -22.19
N GLY A 200 -4.20 -3.80 -23.44
CA GLY A 200 -3.45 -4.39 -24.55
C GLY A 200 -3.17 -5.88 -24.31
N LYS A 201 -1.88 -6.24 -24.15
CA LYS A 201 -1.44 -7.61 -23.83
C LYS A 201 -1.12 -7.83 -22.34
N HIS A 202 -1.23 -6.78 -21.53
CA HIS A 202 -0.81 -6.78 -20.14
C HIS A 202 -1.97 -7.14 -19.23
N ARG A 203 -1.69 -7.99 -18.24
CA ARG A 203 -2.62 -8.34 -17.16
C ARG A 203 -2.10 -7.77 -15.86
N LEU A 204 -2.96 -7.04 -15.18
CA LEU A 204 -2.65 -6.37 -13.93
C LEU A 204 -3.84 -6.40 -12.98
N THR A 205 -3.57 -6.17 -11.71
CA THR A 205 -4.61 -6.12 -10.68
C THR A 205 -4.52 -4.87 -9.83
N ILE A 206 -5.64 -4.52 -9.21
CA ILE A 206 -5.72 -3.42 -8.27
C ILE A 206 -5.30 -3.94 -6.89
N ILE A 207 -4.38 -3.22 -6.24
CA ILE A 207 -3.93 -3.54 -4.89
C ILE A 207 -4.32 -2.41 -3.96
N GLN A 208 -4.85 -2.81 -2.81
CA GLN A 208 -5.26 -1.97 -1.71
C GLN A 208 -4.18 -2.02 -0.62
N ASP A 209 -3.90 -0.88 0.02
CA ASP A 209 -2.96 -0.87 1.13
C ASP A 209 -3.48 -1.69 2.32
N SER A 210 -2.72 -2.74 2.67
CA SER A 210 -3.04 -3.66 3.75
C SER A 210 -2.95 -3.03 5.15
N LYS A 211 -2.03 -2.06 5.36
CA LYS A 211 -1.91 -1.33 6.64
C LYS A 211 -3.06 -0.35 6.80
N HIS A 212 -3.48 0.29 5.70
CA HIS A 212 -4.70 1.09 5.68
C HIS A 212 -5.93 0.25 6.06
N PHE A 213 -6.09 -0.96 5.51
CA PHE A 213 -7.16 -1.87 5.92
C PHE A 213 -7.15 -2.17 7.42
N ARG A 214 -5.99 -2.51 7.99
CA ARG A 214 -5.84 -2.77 9.43
C ARG A 214 -6.27 -1.57 10.28
N LYS A 215 -5.88 -0.35 9.87
CA LYS A 215 -6.34 0.91 10.50
C LYS A 215 -7.86 1.07 10.40
N THR A 216 -8.44 0.81 9.24
CA THR A 216 -9.88 0.91 9.01
C THR A 216 -10.67 -0.09 9.85
N CYS A 217 -10.19 -1.34 10.02
CA CYS A 217 -10.79 -2.32 10.92
C CYS A 217 -10.72 -1.89 12.39
N ARG A 218 -9.58 -1.36 12.85
CA ARG A 218 -9.46 -0.76 14.20
C ARG A 218 -10.46 0.38 14.35
N ASN A 219 -10.50 1.31 13.40
CA ASN A 219 -11.34 2.50 13.51
C ASN A 219 -12.83 2.10 13.60
N ASN A 220 -13.27 1.08 12.85
CA ASN A 220 -14.62 0.50 12.95
C ASN A 220 -14.96 -0.01 14.37
N LEU A 221 -13.99 -0.56 15.08
CA LEU A 221 -14.14 -1.01 16.47
C LEU A 221 -14.25 0.16 17.47
N PHE A 222 -13.74 1.34 17.09
CA PHE A 222 -13.54 2.50 17.97
C PHE A 222 -14.56 3.63 17.73
N THR A 223 -15.40 3.57 16.69
CA THR A 223 -16.29 4.69 16.32
C THR A 223 -17.32 5.05 17.38
N GLY A 224 -17.58 4.19 18.37
CA GLY A 224 -18.60 4.36 19.41
C GLY A 224 -20.05 4.32 18.89
N ALA A 225 -20.26 4.66 17.62
CA ALA A 225 -21.53 4.63 16.90
C ALA A 225 -21.92 3.23 16.42
N LYS A 226 -20.96 2.29 16.36
CA LYS A 226 -21.20 0.90 15.95
C LYS A 226 -21.04 -0.06 17.10
N GLN A 227 -21.91 -1.07 17.12
CA GLN A 227 -21.79 -2.25 17.97
C GLN A 227 -21.82 -3.47 17.06
N LEU A 228 -20.66 -4.09 16.88
CA LEU A 228 -20.51 -5.19 15.94
C LEU A 228 -21.05 -6.48 16.58
N ILE A 229 -21.95 -7.18 15.87
CA ILE A 229 -22.58 -8.41 16.36
C ILE A 229 -22.00 -9.60 15.59
N LEU A 230 -21.35 -10.52 16.30
CA LEU A 230 -20.86 -11.78 15.77
C LEU A 230 -21.58 -12.95 16.44
N GLY A 231 -22.72 -13.36 15.88
CA GLY A 231 -23.54 -14.43 16.44
C GLY A 231 -24.03 -14.03 17.83
N ASN A 232 -23.65 -14.80 18.85
CA ASN A 232 -23.98 -14.54 20.25
C ASN A 232 -23.00 -13.58 20.95
N GLN A 233 -22.01 -13.06 20.23
CA GLN A 233 -20.97 -12.18 20.79
C GLN A 233 -21.16 -10.73 20.34
N LEU A 234 -20.93 -9.80 21.27
CA LEU A 234 -20.90 -8.37 21.00
C LEU A 234 -19.46 -7.86 21.03
N ILE A 235 -19.09 -7.02 20.06
CA ILE A 235 -17.79 -6.38 19.99
C ILE A 235 -17.95 -4.86 19.97
N TYR A 236 -17.24 -4.19 20.87
CA TYR A 236 -17.30 -2.74 21.04
C TYR A 236 -16.09 -2.18 21.80
N TYR A 237 -15.84 -0.88 21.63
CA TYR A 237 -14.69 -0.14 22.17
C TYR A 237 -14.37 -0.41 23.65
N GLN A 238 -15.38 -0.50 24.53
CA GLN A 238 -15.16 -0.64 25.97
C GLN A 238 -14.39 -1.92 26.33
N GLN A 239 -14.51 -2.99 25.55
CA GLN A 239 -13.74 -4.23 25.77
C GLN A 239 -12.25 -3.95 25.61
N VAL A 240 -11.85 -3.31 24.50
CA VAL A 240 -10.46 -2.89 24.24
C VAL A 240 -9.98 -1.92 25.32
N ARG A 241 -10.83 -0.97 25.71
CA ARG A 241 -10.50 -0.03 26.78
C ARG A 241 -10.32 -0.72 28.13
N SER A 242 -11.11 -1.73 28.47
CA SER A 242 -10.89 -2.48 29.71
C SER A 242 -9.58 -3.27 29.68
N MET A 243 -9.24 -3.86 28.54
CA MET A 243 -8.00 -4.62 28.35
C MET A 243 -6.74 -3.75 28.48
N VAL A 244 -6.77 -2.47 28.10
CA VAL A 244 -5.60 -1.58 28.22
C VAL A 244 -5.31 -1.15 29.66
N TYR A 245 -6.32 -1.13 30.51
CA TYR A 245 -6.19 -0.76 31.93
C TYR A 245 -5.92 -1.96 32.85
N ASP A 246 -5.82 -3.17 32.30
CA ASP A 246 -5.26 -4.34 32.98
C ASP A 246 -3.72 -4.25 32.99
N GLN A 247 -3.19 -3.40 33.87
CA GLN A 247 -1.81 -2.90 33.83
C GLN A 247 -0.73 -3.98 33.97
N ASP A 248 -1.05 -5.13 34.57
CA ASP A 248 -0.06 -6.19 34.81
C ASP A 248 0.18 -7.07 33.57
N HIS A 249 -0.72 -7.02 32.57
CA HIS A 249 -0.70 -7.97 31.45
C HIS A 249 -0.96 -7.33 30.07
N SER A 250 -1.37 -6.05 29.99
CA SER A 250 -1.79 -5.48 28.72
C SER A 250 -0.67 -5.34 27.68
N PRO A 251 -0.84 -5.91 26.47
CA PRO A 251 0.07 -5.67 25.35
C PRO A 251 -0.12 -4.30 24.67
N LEU A 252 -1.13 -3.53 25.09
CA LEU A 252 -1.49 -2.23 24.52
C LEU A 252 -1.00 -1.10 25.42
N TYR A 253 -0.69 0.06 24.81
CA TYR A 253 -0.48 1.28 25.57
C TYR A 253 -1.79 2.06 25.71
N VAL A 254 -1.95 2.81 26.81
CA VAL A 254 -3.12 3.67 27.02
C VAL A 254 -3.39 4.60 25.83
N ARG A 255 -2.33 5.15 25.22
CA ARG A 255 -2.42 6.00 24.02
C ARG A 255 -2.91 5.30 22.76
N ASP A 256 -2.86 3.97 22.72
CA ASP A 256 -3.38 3.17 21.60
C ASP A 256 -4.91 3.11 21.62
N VAL A 257 -5.52 3.56 22.72
CA VAL A 257 -6.96 3.48 22.97
C VAL A 257 -7.55 4.84 23.32
N ASP A 258 -6.94 5.57 24.26
CA ASP A 258 -7.36 6.90 24.67
C ASP A 258 -6.58 7.96 23.87
N LYS A 259 -7.30 8.92 23.27
CA LYS A 259 -6.73 9.93 22.35
C LYS A 259 -5.90 9.31 21.22
N LEU A 260 -6.42 8.21 20.68
CA LEU A 260 -5.83 7.46 19.59
C LEU A 260 -5.50 8.37 18.40
N ASP A 261 -4.28 8.26 17.89
CA ASP A 261 -3.93 8.71 16.54
C ASP A 261 -4.47 7.70 15.52
N CYS A 262 -5.52 8.10 14.79
CA CYS A 262 -6.15 7.27 13.76
C CYS A 262 -5.23 6.91 12.59
N GLN A 263 -4.06 7.54 12.47
CA GLN A 263 -3.05 7.22 11.45
C GLN A 263 -1.89 6.36 11.97
N ASP A 264 -1.82 6.08 13.27
CA ASP A 264 -0.73 5.27 13.84
C ASP A 264 -0.87 3.77 13.46
N ASP A 265 -0.03 3.33 12.52
CA ASP A 265 0.06 1.92 12.10
C ASP A 265 0.53 1.00 13.23
N ARG A 266 1.38 1.50 14.15
CA ARG A 266 1.94 0.69 15.24
C ARG A 266 0.88 0.39 16.28
N ALA A 267 0.02 1.36 16.60
CA ALA A 267 -1.13 1.14 17.46
C ALA A 267 -2.09 0.11 16.87
N ALA A 268 -2.38 0.20 15.56
CA ALA A 268 -3.15 -0.82 14.87
C ALA A 268 -2.45 -2.18 14.92
N ALA A 269 -1.15 -2.26 14.62
CA ALA A 269 -0.40 -3.51 14.66
C ALA A 269 -0.37 -4.18 16.04
N ARG A 270 -0.24 -3.40 17.14
CA ARG A 270 -0.32 -3.94 18.51
C ARG A 270 -1.71 -4.50 18.82
N LEU A 271 -2.78 -3.81 18.41
CA LEU A 271 -4.15 -4.28 18.60
C LEU A 271 -4.41 -5.63 17.93
N PHE A 272 -3.91 -5.83 16.71
CA PHE A 272 -4.06 -7.07 15.96
C PHE A 272 -2.96 -8.11 16.25
N SER A 273 -2.08 -7.87 17.23
CA SER A 273 -0.97 -8.77 17.54
C SER A 273 -1.44 -10.05 18.24
N ALA A 274 -0.68 -11.15 18.06
CA ALA A 274 -0.94 -12.41 18.75
C ALA A 274 -1.02 -12.25 20.27
N ALA A 275 -0.14 -11.44 20.87
CA ALA A 275 -0.17 -11.16 22.30
C ALA A 275 -1.50 -10.51 22.74
N ASN A 276 -2.03 -9.57 21.95
CA ASN A 276 -3.30 -8.93 22.28
C ASN A 276 -4.52 -9.83 22.01
N ILE A 277 -4.44 -10.72 21.01
CA ILE A 277 -5.45 -11.76 20.78
C ILE A 277 -5.50 -12.71 21.99
N GLU A 278 -4.36 -13.18 22.48
CA GLU A 278 -4.27 -14.00 23.68
C GLU A 278 -4.84 -13.28 24.91
N HIS A 279 -4.50 -11.99 25.07
CA HIS A 279 -5.06 -11.17 26.14
C HIS A 279 -6.59 -11.04 26.04
N ALA A 280 -7.13 -10.85 24.83
CA ALA A 280 -8.59 -10.81 24.61
C ALA A 280 -9.27 -12.14 24.98
N ILE A 281 -8.64 -13.28 24.69
CA ILE A 281 -9.13 -14.61 25.07
C ILE A 281 -9.15 -14.73 26.60
N ASN A 282 -8.05 -14.38 27.27
CA ASN A 282 -7.93 -14.46 28.72
C ASN A 282 -8.92 -13.53 29.45
N ALA A 283 -9.23 -12.38 28.85
CA ALA A 283 -10.26 -11.45 29.33
C ALA A 283 -11.71 -11.93 29.05
N GLY A 284 -11.90 -13.08 28.41
CA GLY A 284 -13.22 -13.63 28.08
C GLY A 284 -13.92 -12.91 26.92
N HIS A 285 -13.17 -12.21 26.06
CA HIS A 285 -13.69 -11.50 24.90
C HIS A 285 -13.52 -12.32 23.61
N ALA A 286 -14.11 -13.51 23.57
CA ALA A 286 -13.95 -14.45 22.45
C ALA A 286 -14.34 -13.86 21.08
N GLY A 287 -15.45 -13.11 21.01
CA GLY A 287 -15.85 -12.43 19.77
C GLY A 287 -14.80 -11.42 19.29
N LEU A 288 -14.26 -10.60 20.20
CA LEU A 288 -13.19 -9.65 19.90
C LEU A 288 -11.93 -10.37 19.44
N ALA A 289 -11.52 -11.45 20.13
CA ALA A 289 -10.36 -12.24 19.75
C ALA A 289 -10.49 -12.80 18.32
N ILE A 290 -11.66 -13.34 17.96
CA ILE A 290 -11.94 -13.85 16.61
C ILE A 290 -11.89 -12.73 15.57
N PHE A 291 -12.48 -11.57 15.87
CA PHE A 291 -12.42 -10.40 14.99
C PHE A 291 -10.98 -9.95 14.74
N LEU A 292 -10.18 -9.83 15.80
CA LEU A 292 -8.77 -9.46 15.72
C LEU A 292 -7.96 -10.52 14.96
N PHE A 293 -8.23 -11.80 15.19
CA PHE A 293 -7.58 -12.90 14.48
C PHE A 293 -7.86 -12.84 12.97
N VAL A 294 -9.13 -12.88 12.55
CA VAL A 294 -9.51 -12.96 11.13
C VAL A 294 -9.02 -11.75 10.33
N PHE A 295 -9.20 -10.54 10.85
CA PHE A 295 -8.82 -9.32 10.12
C PHE A 295 -7.33 -8.96 10.29
N GLY A 296 -6.68 -9.42 11.36
CA GLY A 296 -5.23 -9.36 11.50
C GLY A 296 -4.55 -10.26 10.46
N GLU A 297 -4.99 -11.52 10.36
CA GLU A 297 -4.50 -12.47 9.37
C GLU A 297 -4.71 -11.98 7.93
N ALA A 298 -5.87 -11.40 7.63
CA ALA A 298 -6.15 -10.80 6.32
C ALA A 298 -5.19 -9.65 5.94
N CYS A 299 -4.53 -9.03 6.90
CA CYS A 299 -3.43 -8.09 6.64
C CYS A 299 -2.08 -8.82 6.52
N ASP A 300 -1.84 -9.82 7.37
CA ASP A 300 -0.59 -10.60 7.37
C ASP A 300 -0.38 -11.42 6.10
N VAL A 301 -1.44 -11.79 5.36
CA VAL A 301 -1.31 -12.39 4.02
C VAL A 301 -0.57 -11.51 3.02
N TYR A 302 -0.47 -10.19 3.26
CA TYR A 302 0.38 -9.29 2.49
C TYR A 302 1.72 -9.06 3.19
N GLN A 303 1.70 -8.87 4.50
CA GLN A 303 2.83 -8.36 5.27
C GLN A 303 3.79 -9.44 5.79
N SER A 304 3.39 -10.71 5.88
CA SER A 304 4.32 -11.75 6.32
C SER A 304 5.37 -12.05 5.26
N ARG A 305 6.62 -12.26 5.69
CA ARG A 305 7.75 -12.67 4.85
C ARG A 305 7.87 -14.18 4.73
N THR A 306 7.23 -14.93 5.64
CA THR A 306 7.41 -16.38 5.77
C THR A 306 6.23 -17.20 5.25
N LEU A 307 5.07 -16.58 5.02
CA LEU A 307 3.89 -17.29 4.52
C LEU A 307 4.06 -17.74 3.07
N THR A 308 3.72 -18.99 2.81
CA THR A 308 3.58 -19.58 1.47
C THR A 308 2.34 -19.03 0.76
N HIS A 309 2.28 -19.15 -0.57
CA HIS A 309 1.08 -18.73 -1.33
C HIS A 309 -0.17 -19.54 -0.96
N THR A 310 -0.02 -20.82 -0.61
CA THR A 310 -1.11 -21.67 -0.14
C THR A 310 -1.72 -21.15 1.17
N GLU A 311 -0.89 -20.77 2.14
CA GLU A 311 -1.37 -20.20 3.41
C GLU A 311 -2.03 -18.84 3.19
N ARG A 312 -1.44 -17.98 2.35
CA ARG A 312 -2.02 -16.68 1.97
C ARG A 312 -3.42 -16.83 1.37
N ILE A 313 -3.61 -17.80 0.46
CA ILE A 313 -4.93 -18.08 -0.14
C ILE A 313 -5.92 -18.55 0.93
N ARG A 314 -5.50 -19.47 1.81
CA ARG A 314 -6.37 -19.98 2.89
C ARG A 314 -6.86 -18.85 3.80
N MET A 315 -5.92 -18.04 4.31
CA MET A 315 -6.21 -16.95 5.24
C MET A 315 -7.06 -15.84 4.62
N VAL A 316 -6.78 -15.45 3.36
CA VAL A 316 -7.56 -14.39 2.69
C VAL A 316 -8.98 -14.88 2.34
N LEU A 317 -9.13 -16.15 1.94
CA LEU A 317 -10.43 -16.75 1.69
C LEU A 317 -11.21 -16.98 2.99
N LEU A 318 -10.53 -17.30 4.09
CA LEU A 318 -11.14 -17.40 5.41
C LEU A 318 -11.80 -16.06 5.78
N ALA A 319 -11.09 -14.93 5.62
CA ALA A 319 -11.64 -13.61 5.87
C ALA A 319 -12.83 -13.28 4.95
N TYR A 320 -12.75 -13.64 3.66
CA TYR A 320 -13.84 -13.46 2.70
C TYR A 320 -15.09 -14.27 3.06
N PHE A 321 -14.94 -15.56 3.39
CA PHE A 321 -16.07 -16.40 3.77
C PHE A 321 -16.63 -16.00 5.13
N PHE A 322 -15.77 -15.64 6.08
CA PHE A 322 -16.17 -15.14 7.39
C PHE A 322 -17.08 -13.90 7.27
N LYS A 323 -16.70 -12.91 6.44
CA LYS A 323 -17.53 -11.71 6.22
C LYS A 323 -18.86 -12.04 5.51
N THR A 324 -18.84 -13.00 4.59
CA THR A 324 -20.04 -13.44 3.88
C THR A 324 -21.05 -14.09 4.83
N LEU A 325 -20.55 -14.97 5.71
CA LEU A 325 -21.34 -15.59 6.77
C LEU A 325 -21.84 -14.55 7.80
N TRP A 326 -21.04 -13.52 8.09
CA TRP A 326 -21.47 -12.40 8.93
C TRP A 326 -22.71 -11.71 8.39
N LYS A 327 -22.70 -11.33 7.11
CA LYS A 327 -23.86 -10.71 6.45
C LYS A 327 -25.08 -11.62 6.49
N SER A 328 -24.92 -12.94 6.28
CA SER A 328 -26.01 -13.91 6.41
C SER A 328 -26.55 -13.96 7.84
N CYS A 329 -25.68 -14.03 8.85
CA CYS A 329 -26.07 -14.08 10.25
C CYS A 329 -26.90 -12.86 10.67
N LEU A 330 -26.47 -11.64 10.29
CA LEU A 330 -27.22 -10.42 10.58
C LEU A 330 -28.58 -10.41 9.89
N ALA A 331 -28.64 -10.78 8.60
CA ALA A 331 -29.88 -10.82 7.84
C ALA A 331 -30.89 -11.83 8.41
N GLU A 332 -30.44 -13.03 8.75
CA GLU A 332 -31.28 -14.10 9.32
C GLU A 332 -31.85 -13.74 10.70
N ASN A 333 -31.11 -12.93 11.48
CA ASN A 333 -31.53 -12.47 12.81
C ASN A 333 -32.18 -11.08 12.82
N GLY A 334 -32.40 -10.46 11.66
CA GLY A 334 -33.05 -9.16 11.54
C GLY A 334 -32.23 -7.97 12.03
N TYR A 335 -30.91 -8.09 12.11
CA TYR A 335 -30.02 -6.99 12.48
C TYR A 335 -29.65 -6.12 11.28
N SER A 336 -29.63 -4.80 11.48
CA SER A 336 -29.19 -3.84 10.46
C SER A 336 -27.68 -3.91 10.25
N SER A 337 -27.25 -4.21 9.02
CA SER A 337 -25.83 -4.18 8.64
C SER A 337 -25.20 -2.80 8.85
N THR A 338 -25.94 -1.71 8.66
CA THR A 338 -25.40 -0.35 8.85
C THR A 338 -24.89 -0.12 10.27
N ARG A 339 -25.58 -0.70 11.27
CA ARG A 339 -25.25 -0.54 12.70
C ARG A 339 -24.35 -1.65 13.26
N HIS A 340 -24.49 -2.87 12.73
CA HIS A 340 -23.91 -4.08 13.35
C HIS A 340 -22.85 -4.80 12.52
N TYR A 341 -22.50 -4.24 11.36
CA TYR A 341 -21.45 -4.73 10.48
C TYR A 341 -20.34 -3.67 10.30
N LEU A 342 -19.25 -4.08 9.68
CA LEU A 342 -18.20 -3.19 9.16
C LEU A 342 -18.80 -2.03 8.35
N SER A 343 -18.08 -0.90 8.31
CA SER A 343 -18.40 0.19 7.39
C SER A 343 -18.31 -0.27 5.95
N HIS A 344 -19.02 0.43 5.07
CA HIS A 344 -19.03 0.13 3.65
C HIS A 344 -17.60 0.17 3.08
N GLU A 345 -16.78 1.13 3.52
CA GLU A 345 -15.37 1.27 3.14
C GLU A 345 -14.55 0.05 3.57
N ALA A 346 -14.69 -0.41 4.80
CA ALA A 346 -13.94 -1.55 5.31
C ALA A 346 -14.30 -2.85 4.57
N ASP A 347 -15.58 -3.04 4.27
CA ASP A 347 -16.08 -4.19 3.53
C ASP A 347 -15.58 -4.21 2.08
N ASP A 348 -15.61 -3.07 1.42
CA ASP A 348 -15.10 -2.88 0.05
C ASP A 348 -13.57 -3.08 -0.01
N ILE A 349 -12.82 -2.49 0.92
CA ILE A 349 -11.36 -2.62 1.02
C ILE A 349 -10.98 -4.10 1.14
N LEU A 350 -11.71 -4.87 1.94
CA LEU A 350 -11.49 -6.31 2.07
C LEU A 350 -11.76 -7.06 0.75
N ASP A 351 -12.81 -6.72 0.01
CA ASP A 351 -13.05 -7.35 -1.32
C ASP A 351 -11.92 -7.05 -2.30
N ILE A 352 -11.39 -5.83 -2.29
CA ILE A 352 -10.28 -5.44 -3.15
C ILE A 352 -8.99 -6.17 -2.75
N MET A 353 -8.72 -6.31 -1.45
CA MET A 353 -7.57 -7.09 -0.96
C MET A 353 -7.69 -8.56 -1.34
N VAL A 354 -8.87 -9.17 -1.15
CA VAL A 354 -9.10 -10.57 -1.56
C VAL A 354 -8.86 -10.72 -3.06
N ASN A 355 -9.49 -9.87 -3.88
CA ASN A 355 -9.32 -9.93 -5.33
C ASN A 355 -7.85 -9.70 -5.74
N GLY A 356 -7.22 -8.68 -5.18
CA GLY A 356 -5.86 -8.25 -5.49
C GLY A 356 -4.83 -9.36 -5.27
N LEU A 357 -4.86 -10.01 -4.11
CA LEU A 357 -3.93 -11.09 -3.79
C LEU A 357 -4.14 -12.32 -4.68
N LEU A 358 -5.40 -12.76 -4.84
CA LEU A 358 -5.70 -13.92 -5.68
C LEU A 358 -5.33 -13.66 -7.15
N ALA A 359 -5.59 -12.45 -7.65
CA ALA A 359 -5.22 -12.04 -8.99
C ALA A 359 -3.69 -11.99 -9.18
N LEU A 360 -2.92 -11.47 -8.21
CA LEU A 360 -1.46 -11.49 -8.26
C LEU A 360 -0.91 -12.91 -8.42
N ILE A 361 -1.41 -13.84 -7.60
CA ILE A 361 -1.02 -15.25 -7.64
C ILE A 361 -1.35 -15.85 -9.01
N ILE A 362 -2.55 -15.59 -9.54
CA ILE A 362 -2.98 -16.10 -10.85
C ILE A 362 -2.15 -15.49 -11.99
N ILE A 363 -1.85 -14.19 -11.94
CA ILE A 363 -1.01 -13.52 -12.95
C ILE A 363 0.39 -14.14 -12.97
N HIS A 364 1.00 -14.36 -11.80
CA HIS A 364 2.29 -15.03 -11.73
C HIS A 364 2.25 -16.46 -12.26
N ARG A 365 1.21 -17.22 -11.92
CA ARG A 365 1.05 -18.63 -12.32
C ARG A 365 0.81 -18.82 -13.82
N ASP A 366 -0.10 -18.02 -14.39
CA ASP A 366 -0.71 -18.30 -15.69
C ASP A 366 -0.25 -17.34 -16.80
N HIS A 367 0.33 -16.20 -16.46
CA HIS A 367 0.54 -15.09 -17.40
C HIS A 367 1.97 -14.57 -17.49
N LEU A 368 2.86 -14.96 -16.57
CA LEU A 368 4.29 -14.67 -16.67
C LEU A 368 5.01 -15.76 -17.47
N SER A 369 6.00 -15.36 -18.27
CA SER A 369 6.80 -16.29 -19.08
C SER A 369 7.82 -17.09 -18.27
N SER A 370 8.10 -16.66 -17.06
CA SER A 370 9.10 -17.25 -16.17
C SER A 370 8.63 -17.12 -14.72
N PRO A 371 9.01 -18.06 -13.84
CA PRO A 371 8.63 -18.01 -12.44
C PRO A 371 9.43 -16.91 -11.74
N PHE A 372 8.75 -15.81 -11.42
CA PHE A 372 9.28 -14.76 -10.55
C PHE A 372 8.69 -14.91 -9.16
N PRO A 373 9.49 -14.73 -8.09
CA PRO A 373 8.96 -14.76 -6.74
C PRO A 373 7.94 -13.62 -6.56
N LEU A 374 6.82 -13.93 -5.93
CA LEU A 374 5.81 -12.94 -5.57
C LEU A 374 6.04 -12.50 -4.12
N LEU A 375 6.32 -11.21 -3.92
CA LEU A 375 6.54 -10.59 -2.61
C LEU A 375 5.38 -9.61 -2.32
N PRO A 376 4.25 -10.06 -1.74
CA PRO A 376 3.02 -9.28 -1.67
C PRO A 376 3.15 -7.89 -1.03
N TRP A 377 4.06 -7.74 -0.06
CA TRP A 377 4.31 -6.48 0.66
C TRP A 377 4.93 -5.37 -0.21
N ILE A 378 5.38 -5.67 -1.43
CA ILE A 378 5.94 -4.67 -2.35
C ILE A 378 4.86 -4.06 -3.26
N HIS A 379 3.67 -4.65 -3.33
CA HIS A 379 2.63 -4.26 -4.30
C HIS A 379 1.66 -3.17 -3.80
N GLY A 380 1.75 -2.74 -2.54
CA GLY A 380 0.91 -1.68 -1.95
C GLY A 380 1.40 -0.25 -2.22
N SER A 381 0.86 0.74 -1.50
CA SER A 381 1.29 2.16 -1.55
C SER A 381 2.37 2.53 -0.53
N GLU A 382 2.85 1.60 0.28
CA GLU A 382 3.99 1.82 1.19
C GLU A 382 5.23 2.50 0.56
N PRO A 383 5.62 2.25 -0.72
CA PRO A 383 6.67 3.04 -1.37
C PRO A 383 6.41 4.55 -1.32
N ASN A 384 5.18 4.97 -1.60
CA ASN A 384 4.77 6.37 -1.58
C ASN A 384 4.85 6.96 -0.18
N GLU A 385 4.32 6.27 0.83
CA GLU A 385 4.39 6.72 2.23
C GLU A 385 5.83 6.94 2.66
N HIS A 386 6.74 6.05 2.25
CA HIS A 386 8.16 6.18 2.56
C HIS A 386 8.81 7.36 1.83
N ILE A 387 8.50 7.57 0.54
CA ILE A 387 8.91 8.76 -0.21
C ILE A 387 8.44 10.04 0.50
N PHE A 388 7.19 10.06 0.98
CA PHE A 388 6.62 11.19 1.69
C PHE A 388 7.27 11.43 3.05
N GLY A 389 7.59 10.38 3.80
CA GLY A 389 8.37 10.47 5.04
C GLY A 389 9.75 11.06 4.80
N LEU A 390 10.44 10.66 3.73
CA LEU A 390 11.74 11.21 3.36
C LEU A 390 11.65 12.68 2.90
N LEU A 391 10.60 13.05 2.16
CA LEU A 391 10.32 14.44 1.81
C LEU A 391 10.14 15.30 3.06
N ARG A 392 9.20 14.92 3.94
CA ARG A 392 8.87 15.69 5.16
C ARG A 392 10.01 15.74 6.17
N SER A 393 10.82 14.68 6.28
CA SER A 393 12.02 14.71 7.12
C SER A 393 13.10 15.63 6.56
N THR A 394 13.11 15.90 5.24
CA THR A 394 14.04 16.86 4.64
C THR A 394 13.51 18.29 4.75
N MET A 395 12.22 18.47 4.50
CA MET A 395 11.54 19.74 4.52
C MET A 395 10.08 19.50 4.94
N PRO A 396 9.67 19.88 6.17
CA PRO A 396 8.33 19.57 6.69
C PRO A 396 7.20 20.14 5.82
N GLU A 397 7.35 21.39 5.37
CA GLU A 397 6.45 22.06 4.43
C GLU A 397 7.20 22.39 3.14
N PHE A 398 6.78 21.79 2.03
CA PHE A 398 7.47 21.93 0.74
C PHE A 398 6.51 22.30 -0.39
N THR A 399 7.02 23.06 -1.35
CA THR A 399 6.30 23.35 -2.62
C THR A 399 6.57 22.25 -3.65
N ILE A 400 5.82 22.23 -4.76
CA ILE A 400 6.08 21.29 -5.86
C ILE A 400 7.51 21.41 -6.41
N VAL A 401 8.06 22.63 -6.45
CA VAL A 401 9.42 22.87 -6.94
C VAL A 401 10.45 22.29 -5.99
N ASP A 402 10.23 22.43 -4.68
CA ASP A 402 11.11 21.83 -3.68
C ASP A 402 11.08 20.31 -3.79
N ALA A 403 9.89 19.70 -3.96
CA ALA A 403 9.74 18.26 -4.15
C ALA A 403 10.60 17.73 -5.31
N ILE A 404 10.49 18.35 -6.49
CA ILE A 404 11.24 17.96 -7.70
C ILE A 404 12.75 18.12 -7.51
N GLN A 405 13.18 19.22 -6.88
CA GLN A 405 14.59 19.48 -6.63
C GLN A 405 15.18 18.50 -5.59
N MET A 406 14.34 17.95 -4.70
CA MET A 406 14.75 16.96 -3.72
C MET A 406 14.88 15.54 -4.29
N ILE A 407 14.28 15.22 -5.44
CA ILE A 407 14.27 13.85 -5.99
C ILE A 407 15.66 13.20 -6.06
N PRO A 408 16.73 13.86 -6.56
CA PRO A 408 18.06 13.26 -6.55
C PRO A 408 18.61 12.94 -5.14
N LYS A 409 18.21 13.70 -4.11
CA LYS A 409 18.53 13.41 -2.69
C LYS A 409 17.66 12.26 -2.19
N LEU A 410 16.39 12.19 -2.58
CA LEU A 410 15.48 11.11 -2.23
C LEU A 410 15.95 9.78 -2.80
N ASP A 411 16.36 9.72 -4.07
CA ASP A 411 16.86 8.48 -4.69
C ASP A 411 18.01 7.85 -3.87
N VAL A 412 18.95 8.67 -3.39
CA VAL A 412 20.06 8.23 -2.53
C VAL A 412 19.57 7.80 -1.14
N ARG A 413 18.63 8.55 -0.55
CA ARG A 413 18.08 8.21 0.78
C ARG A 413 17.23 6.95 0.74
N LEU A 414 16.47 6.72 -0.33
CA LEU A 414 15.70 5.50 -0.56
C LEU A 414 16.63 4.29 -0.66
N MET A 415 17.70 4.41 -1.45
CA MET A 415 18.73 3.36 -1.54
C MET A 415 19.37 3.06 -0.18
N ALA A 416 19.71 4.09 0.59
CA ALA A 416 20.25 3.91 1.94
C ALA A 416 19.22 3.26 2.90
N ALA A 417 17.94 3.57 2.76
CA ALA A 417 16.87 2.97 3.56
C ALA A 417 16.69 1.47 3.23
N CYS A 418 16.80 1.08 1.96
CA CYS A 418 16.80 -0.33 1.55
C CYS A 418 17.91 -1.17 2.19
N GLN A 419 19.06 -0.55 2.46
CA GLN A 419 20.24 -1.24 2.98
C GLN A 419 20.27 -1.34 4.51
N ARG A 420 19.41 -0.60 5.22
CA ARG A 420 19.34 -0.71 6.68
C ARG A 420 18.58 -1.98 7.05
N LYS A 421 19.23 -2.85 7.82
CA LYS A 421 18.52 -3.91 8.55
C LYS A 421 17.62 -3.23 9.59
N VAL A 422 16.33 -3.54 9.57
CA VAL A 422 15.40 -3.07 10.61
C VAL A 422 15.71 -3.86 11.88
N ASP A 423 16.26 -3.20 12.89
CA ASP A 423 16.44 -3.82 14.20
C ASP A 423 15.08 -3.93 14.92
N ALA A 424 14.79 -5.10 15.47
CA ALA A 424 13.53 -5.37 16.20
C ALA A 424 13.29 -4.38 17.36
N SER A 425 14.35 -3.75 17.90
CA SER A 425 14.25 -2.72 18.95
C SER A 425 13.69 -1.38 18.48
N ASP A 426 13.78 -1.06 17.19
CA ASP A 426 13.27 0.19 16.63
C ASP A 426 11.75 0.18 16.41
N MET A 427 11.15 -1.01 16.29
CA MET A 427 9.69 -1.17 16.28
C MET A 427 9.03 -0.76 17.61
N CYS A 428 9.80 -0.77 18.71
CA CYS A 428 9.34 -0.40 20.05
C CYS A 428 9.60 1.08 20.40
N ARG A 429 10.29 1.85 19.55
CA ARG A 429 10.71 3.24 19.84
C ARG A 429 10.02 4.23 18.92
N GLY A 430 9.01 4.93 19.42
CA GLY A 430 8.41 6.10 18.75
C GLY A 430 6.88 6.06 18.72
N GLY A 431 6.25 7.20 19.03
CA GLY A 431 4.81 7.38 19.23
C GLY A 431 4.11 8.24 18.19
N ALA A 432 4.68 8.41 17.00
CA ALA A 432 4.07 9.12 15.87
C ALA A 432 4.71 8.63 14.55
N GLY A 433 3.91 8.47 13.50
CA GLY A 433 4.37 8.20 12.13
C GLY A 433 4.29 6.74 11.66
N TYR A 434 4.36 6.57 10.33
CA TYR A 434 4.30 5.29 9.61
C TYR A 434 5.44 4.35 10.01
N ALA A 435 5.13 3.06 10.22
CA ALA A 435 6.13 2.02 10.46
C ALA A 435 6.51 1.36 9.13
N HIS A 436 7.68 1.72 8.59
CA HIS A 436 8.16 1.21 7.32
C HIS A 436 8.89 -0.13 7.51
N THR A 437 8.18 -1.23 7.27
CA THR A 437 8.76 -2.56 7.08
C THR A 437 9.00 -2.88 5.61
N HIS A 438 8.59 -1.99 4.69
CA HIS A 438 8.57 -2.19 3.24
C HIS A 438 9.84 -2.85 2.67
N PHE A 439 11.02 -2.39 3.09
CA PHE A 439 12.31 -2.90 2.58
C PHE A 439 12.82 -4.17 3.28
N ASP A 440 12.22 -4.55 4.40
CA ASP A 440 12.65 -5.73 5.13
C ASP A 440 12.16 -7.00 4.43
N GLY A 441 13.08 -7.68 3.74
CA GLY A 441 12.86 -9.02 3.16
C GLY A 441 13.45 -10.14 4.01
N SER A 442 13.89 -9.85 5.24
CA SER A 442 14.62 -10.82 6.07
C SER A 442 13.76 -12.05 6.35
N GLY A 443 14.33 -13.24 6.13
CA GLY A 443 13.66 -14.52 6.36
C GLY A 443 12.66 -14.94 5.27
N ALA A 444 12.53 -14.18 4.17
CA ALA A 444 11.72 -14.59 3.04
C ALA A 444 12.39 -15.70 2.22
N ASP A 445 11.67 -16.79 1.99
CA ASP A 445 12.08 -17.88 1.11
C ASP A 445 11.65 -17.58 -0.33
N LEU A 446 12.58 -17.04 -1.14
CA LEU A 446 12.29 -16.67 -2.53
C LEU A 446 11.95 -17.88 -3.41
N GLU A 447 12.46 -19.07 -3.09
CA GLU A 447 12.15 -20.28 -3.86
C GLU A 447 10.69 -20.68 -3.63
N SER A 448 10.26 -20.75 -2.37
CA SER A 448 8.86 -20.99 -2.03
C SER A 448 7.93 -19.93 -2.61
N LEU A 449 8.33 -18.66 -2.59
CA LEU A 449 7.57 -17.56 -3.16
C LEU A 449 7.53 -17.54 -4.69
N ALA A 450 8.34 -18.36 -5.38
CA ALA A 450 8.26 -18.60 -6.81
C ALA A 450 7.43 -19.86 -7.17
N CYS A 451 6.92 -20.59 -6.18
CA CYS A 451 6.08 -21.77 -6.36
C CYS A 451 4.59 -21.45 -6.22
N PHE A 452 3.84 -21.54 -7.31
CA PHE A 452 2.42 -21.19 -7.34
C PHE A 452 1.52 -22.45 -7.32
N PRO A 453 0.41 -22.43 -6.55
CA PRO A 453 -0.49 -23.57 -6.44
C PRO A 453 -1.27 -23.82 -7.74
N SER A 454 -1.48 -25.11 -8.06
CA SER A 454 -2.31 -25.51 -9.20
C SER A 454 -3.78 -25.09 -9.00
N GLN A 455 -4.57 -25.12 -10.06
CA GLN A 455 -6.00 -24.85 -9.97
C GLN A 455 -6.73 -25.80 -9.00
N GLU A 456 -6.38 -27.10 -9.02
CA GLU A 456 -6.95 -28.10 -8.11
C GLU A 456 -6.58 -27.79 -6.63
N THR A 457 -5.33 -27.41 -6.39
CA THR A 457 -4.89 -27.00 -5.05
C THR A 457 -5.64 -25.75 -4.58
N PHE A 458 -5.89 -24.78 -5.48
CA PHE A 458 -6.66 -23.57 -5.19
C PHE A 458 -8.08 -23.90 -4.72
N GLU A 459 -8.75 -24.80 -5.43
CA GLU A 459 -10.12 -25.26 -5.12
C GLU A 459 -10.17 -26.02 -3.79
N HIS A 460 -9.18 -26.88 -3.55
CA HIS A 460 -9.04 -27.58 -2.28
C HIS A 460 -8.86 -26.63 -1.10
N ILE A 461 -7.97 -25.63 -1.22
CA ILE A 461 -7.74 -24.61 -0.19
C ILE A 461 -9.00 -23.79 0.07
N ALA A 462 -9.75 -23.42 -0.98
CA ALA A 462 -11.02 -22.72 -0.82
C ALA A 462 -12.02 -23.54 0.00
N GLY A 463 -12.07 -24.86 -0.20
CA GLY A 463 -12.87 -25.78 0.61
C GLY A 463 -12.46 -25.82 2.08
N ILE A 464 -11.17 -25.81 2.37
CA ILE A 464 -10.63 -25.73 3.74
C ILE A 464 -11.04 -24.41 4.40
N ALA A 465 -10.78 -23.27 3.74
CA ALA A 465 -11.11 -21.95 4.27
C ALA A 465 -12.61 -21.78 4.54
N TRP A 466 -13.47 -22.34 3.68
CA TRP A 466 -14.92 -22.36 3.90
C TRP A 466 -15.32 -23.18 5.13
N THR A 467 -14.72 -24.37 5.31
CA THR A 467 -14.98 -25.24 6.47
C THR A 467 -14.56 -24.53 7.76
N GLU A 468 -13.41 -23.86 7.75
CA GLU A 468 -12.91 -23.08 8.88
C GLU A 468 -13.80 -21.90 9.21
N ALA A 469 -14.24 -21.14 8.20
CA ALA A 469 -15.16 -20.03 8.40
C ALA A 469 -16.46 -20.50 9.09
N ASN A 470 -17.04 -21.63 8.66
CA ASN A 470 -18.21 -22.21 9.31
C ASN A 470 -17.92 -22.63 10.75
N ALA A 471 -16.81 -23.33 11.00
CA ALA A 471 -16.43 -23.75 12.34
C ALA A 471 -16.26 -22.56 13.30
N ILE A 472 -15.67 -21.46 12.84
CA ILE A 472 -15.57 -20.22 13.63
C ILE A 472 -16.97 -19.66 13.94
N TRP A 473 -17.88 -19.65 12.96
CA TRP A 473 -19.25 -19.18 13.18
C TRP A 473 -20.08 -20.08 14.10
N GLU A 474 -19.83 -21.39 14.10
CA GLU A 474 -20.42 -22.33 15.07
C GLU A 474 -19.96 -22.01 16.50
N VAL A 475 -18.68 -21.67 16.70
CA VAL A 475 -18.15 -21.20 18.00
C VAL A 475 -18.81 -19.88 18.44
N LEU A 476 -19.11 -19.01 17.48
CA LEU A 476 -19.87 -17.78 17.72
C LEU A 476 -21.37 -18.03 17.97
N GLY A 477 -21.84 -19.28 17.88
CA GLY A 477 -23.21 -19.69 18.16
C GLY A 477 -24.18 -19.49 16.99
N TYR A 478 -23.66 -19.37 15.77
CA TYR A 478 -24.46 -19.28 14.55
C TYR A 478 -24.36 -20.58 13.75
N PHE A 479 -25.50 -21.24 13.54
CA PHE A 479 -25.60 -22.48 12.79
C PHE A 479 -26.48 -22.26 11.56
N ARG A 480 -25.85 -22.18 10.39
CA ARG A 480 -26.54 -21.92 9.13
C ARG A 480 -27.60 -22.99 8.85
N GLY A 481 -28.84 -22.59 8.58
CA GLY A 481 -29.93 -23.50 8.22
C GLY A 481 -30.58 -24.26 9.40
N SER A 482 -30.20 -23.96 10.65
CA SER A 482 -30.99 -24.39 11.81
C SER A 482 -32.21 -23.48 11.95
N SER A 483 -33.43 -24.05 11.87
CA SER A 483 -34.63 -23.30 12.24
C SER A 483 -34.49 -22.83 13.70
N PRO A 484 -34.92 -21.61 14.04
CA PRO A 484 -34.71 -21.07 15.38
C PRO A 484 -35.53 -21.88 16.39
N THR A 485 -34.89 -22.84 17.05
CA THR A 485 -35.42 -23.54 18.23
C THR A 485 -34.88 -22.89 19.50
N SER A 486 -35.18 -21.60 19.70
CA SER A 486 -35.06 -20.96 21.02
C SER A 486 -35.71 -19.57 20.98
N SER A 487 -36.98 -19.51 21.34
CA SER A 487 -37.67 -18.27 21.68
C SER A 487 -37.12 -17.70 23.00
N LEU A 488 -36.06 -16.90 22.92
CA LEU A 488 -35.80 -15.91 23.96
C LEU A 488 -36.65 -14.66 23.68
N PRO A 489 -37.30 -14.07 24.68
CA PRO A 489 -38.20 -12.96 24.47
C PRO A 489 -37.43 -11.74 23.93
N LEU A 490 -37.85 -11.25 22.76
CA LEU A 490 -37.42 -9.94 22.26
C LEU A 490 -37.75 -8.88 23.30
N VAL A 491 -36.73 -8.21 23.83
CA VAL A 491 -36.90 -6.95 24.54
C VAL A 491 -37.05 -5.87 23.47
N PRO A 492 -38.15 -5.09 23.44
CA PRO A 492 -38.27 -3.99 22.50
C PRO A 492 -37.27 -2.90 22.90
N ILE A 493 -36.27 -2.64 22.06
CA ILE A 493 -35.46 -1.43 22.15
C ILE A 493 -36.19 -0.38 21.33
N THR A 494 -36.66 0.68 21.99
CA THR A 494 -37.24 1.86 21.33
C THR A 494 -36.19 2.53 20.45
N ASP A 495 -36.50 2.64 19.16
CA ASP A 495 -35.73 3.41 18.18
C ASP A 495 -35.66 4.88 18.63
N LEU A 496 -34.45 5.36 18.88
CA LEU A 496 -34.13 6.77 18.81
C LEU A 496 -33.52 7.00 17.43
N ASP A 497 -34.34 7.51 16.51
CA ASP A 497 -33.86 8.05 15.23
C ASP A 497 -32.98 9.26 15.54
N VAL A 498 -31.67 9.06 15.41
CA VAL A 498 -30.69 10.14 15.29
C VAL A 498 -30.16 10.03 13.88
N ASP A 499 -30.55 10.99 13.03
CA ASP A 499 -29.89 11.23 11.75
C ASP A 499 -28.42 11.59 12.03
N ILE A 500 -27.51 10.67 11.69
CA ILE A 500 -26.07 10.89 11.72
C ILE A 500 -25.65 11.13 10.28
N ASP A 501 -25.29 12.37 9.98
CA ASP A 501 -24.67 12.79 8.72
C ASP A 501 -23.22 12.26 8.71
N ASP A 502 -22.94 11.28 7.84
CA ASP A 502 -21.64 10.63 7.65
C ASP A 502 -20.70 11.53 6.84
N THR A 503 -20.29 12.66 7.42
CA THR A 503 -19.16 13.46 6.93
C THR A 503 -18.07 13.49 7.98
N LEU A 504 -17.16 12.51 7.92
CA LEU A 504 -15.91 12.54 8.65
C LEU A 504 -14.97 13.57 7.99
N ASP A 505 -14.96 14.79 8.52
CA ASP A 505 -13.91 15.77 8.25
C ASP A 505 -12.57 15.22 8.76
N GLU A 506 -11.56 15.16 7.88
CA GLU A 506 -10.17 14.89 8.27
C GLU A 506 -9.69 15.98 9.25
N PRO A 507 -9.24 15.64 10.46
CA PRO A 507 -8.66 16.65 11.34
C PRO A 507 -7.29 17.07 10.77
N THR A 508 -7.18 18.36 10.49
CA THR A 508 -5.91 19.06 10.30
C THR A 508 -5.17 19.09 11.63
N THR A 509 -4.07 18.36 11.75
CA THR A 509 -3.18 18.44 12.92
C THR A 509 -1.84 19.00 12.50
N GLY A 510 -1.68 20.31 12.71
CA GLY A 510 -0.37 20.91 12.92
C GLY A 510 -0.05 20.82 14.40
N LEU A 511 0.87 19.94 14.78
CA LEU A 511 1.55 20.02 16.07
C LEU A 511 3.01 19.65 15.88
N GLU A 512 3.85 20.65 16.17
CA GLU A 512 5.30 20.62 16.18
C GLU A 512 5.81 19.53 17.12
N SER A 513 6.77 18.72 16.65
CA SER A 513 7.59 17.90 17.53
C SER A 513 9.02 18.43 17.45
N GLU A 514 9.56 18.82 18.61
CA GLU A 514 10.97 19.15 18.76
C GLU A 514 11.79 17.89 18.48
N SER A 515 12.38 17.82 17.29
CA SER A 515 13.33 16.78 16.94
C SER A 515 14.72 17.20 17.42
N ILE A 516 15.41 16.29 18.09
CA ILE A 516 16.81 16.43 18.47
C ILE A 516 17.61 16.55 17.16
N GLU A 517 18.20 17.71 16.91
CA GLU A 517 19.03 17.99 15.72
C GLU A 517 20.25 17.07 15.69
N VAL A 518 20.12 15.91 15.05
CA VAL A 518 21.26 15.21 14.45
C VAL A 518 21.47 15.86 13.10
N SER A 519 22.66 16.43 12.88
CA SER A 519 22.96 17.18 11.67
C SER A 519 22.68 16.32 10.43
N ASP A 520 21.90 16.84 9.49
CA ASP A 520 21.61 16.27 8.16
C ASP A 520 22.85 15.72 7.43
N ARG A 521 24.01 16.30 7.76
CA ARG A 521 25.33 15.89 7.27
C ARG A 521 25.82 14.58 7.88
N GLN A 522 25.63 14.37 9.19
CA GLN A 522 26.00 13.12 9.86
C GLN A 522 25.15 11.95 9.36
N ILE A 523 23.84 12.16 9.17
CA ILE A 523 22.95 11.11 8.64
C ILE A 523 23.32 10.76 7.18
N LEU A 524 23.72 11.75 6.38
CA LEU A 524 24.18 11.53 5.01
C LEU A 524 25.56 10.86 4.96
N ASP A 525 26.49 11.25 5.83
CA ASP A 525 27.83 10.66 5.92
C ASP A 525 27.76 9.22 6.46
N GLU A 526 26.87 8.92 7.42
CA GLU A 526 26.58 7.56 7.90
C GLU A 526 25.95 6.69 6.82
N ALA A 527 25.04 7.24 6.01
CA ALA A 527 24.47 6.54 4.85
C ALA A 527 25.52 6.24 3.77
N LEU A 528 26.46 7.17 3.53
CA LEU A 528 27.59 6.96 2.62
C LEU A 528 28.59 5.92 3.16
N GLN A 529 28.81 5.90 4.48
CA GLN A 529 29.68 4.91 5.15
C GLN A 529 29.06 3.51 5.17
N ALA A 530 27.77 3.37 5.45
CA ALA A 530 27.07 2.08 5.39
C ALA A 530 27.13 1.47 3.98
N ALA A 531 27.07 2.30 2.94
CA ALA A 531 27.24 1.86 1.55
C ALA A 531 28.67 1.42 1.19
N THR A 532 29.69 1.79 1.98
CA THR A 532 31.11 1.47 1.70
C THR A 532 31.60 0.17 2.35
N PHE A 533 30.93 -0.37 3.38
CA PHE A 533 31.40 -1.54 4.15
C PHE A 533 30.88 -2.91 3.69
N ALA A 534 30.00 -2.97 2.68
CA ALA A 534 29.42 -4.23 2.19
C ALA A 534 30.32 -4.93 1.14
N SER A 535 31.49 -5.41 1.57
CA SER A 535 32.26 -6.42 0.83
C SER A 535 32.20 -7.75 1.58
N VAL A 536 31.30 -8.65 1.17
CA VAL A 536 31.28 -10.04 1.65
C VAL A 536 31.74 -10.95 0.50
N PRO A 537 32.74 -11.84 0.70
CA PRO A 537 33.21 -12.75 -0.33
C PRO A 537 32.24 -13.94 -0.53
N PRO A 538 32.14 -14.49 -1.75
CA PRO A 538 31.22 -15.56 -2.06
C PRO A 538 31.82 -16.93 -1.70
N SER A 539 31.22 -17.64 -0.75
CA SER A 539 31.37 -19.09 -0.67
C SER A 539 30.25 -19.72 0.14
N ASP A 540 29.63 -20.74 -0.48
CA ASP A 540 28.73 -21.77 0.05
C ASP A 540 27.21 -21.46 0.02
N ILE A 541 26.61 -21.60 -1.17
CA ILE A 541 25.16 -21.77 -1.37
C ILE A 541 24.93 -23.03 -2.24
N PRO A 542 24.01 -23.95 -1.87
CA PRO A 542 23.74 -25.19 -2.63
C PRO A 542 22.99 -24.95 -3.96
N ASP A 543 23.23 -25.82 -4.93
CA ASP A 543 22.79 -25.73 -6.34
C ASP A 543 21.26 -25.53 -6.55
N LEU A 544 20.90 -24.52 -7.34
CA LEU A 544 19.54 -24.19 -7.82
C LEU A 544 19.50 -24.18 -9.38
N PRO A 545 18.31 -24.10 -10.03
CA PRO A 545 18.17 -24.17 -11.48
C PRO A 545 18.78 -22.97 -12.24
N LYS A 546 19.70 -23.27 -13.17
CA LYS A 546 20.62 -22.40 -13.96
C LYS A 546 20.04 -21.19 -14.74
N GLY A 547 18.78 -20.80 -14.60
CA GLY A 547 18.19 -19.67 -15.35
C GLY A 547 17.67 -18.52 -14.49
N VAL A 548 17.24 -18.82 -13.26
CA VAL A 548 16.75 -17.82 -12.30
C VAL A 548 17.88 -17.40 -11.35
N GLU A 549 18.84 -18.30 -11.10
CA GLU A 549 20.06 -18.02 -10.35
C GLU A 549 20.88 -16.89 -10.99
N ASP A 550 21.06 -16.93 -12.32
CA ASP A 550 21.80 -15.90 -13.04
C ASP A 550 21.08 -14.55 -12.95
N ILE A 551 19.76 -14.47 -13.14
CA ILE A 551 19.03 -13.19 -13.04
C ILE A 551 19.01 -12.64 -11.61
N LEU A 552 18.79 -13.48 -10.59
CA LEU A 552 18.77 -13.02 -9.19
C LEU A 552 20.17 -12.66 -8.69
N ASN A 553 21.20 -13.41 -9.08
CA ASN A 553 22.59 -13.06 -8.79
C ASN A 553 23.04 -11.86 -9.61
N GLU A 554 22.66 -11.72 -10.88
CA GLU A 554 22.96 -10.56 -11.73
C GLU A 554 22.25 -9.32 -11.22
N CYS A 555 20.97 -9.38 -10.82
CA CYS A 555 20.28 -8.24 -10.19
C CYS A 555 20.91 -7.87 -8.83
N GLY A 556 21.28 -8.87 -8.01
CA GLY A 556 21.98 -8.64 -6.74
C GLY A 556 23.40 -8.07 -6.93
N LEU A 557 24.14 -8.55 -7.92
CA LEU A 557 25.48 -8.09 -8.30
C LEU A 557 25.43 -6.75 -9.04
N ALA A 558 24.40 -6.47 -9.84
CA ALA A 558 24.16 -5.20 -10.52
C ALA A 558 23.76 -4.13 -9.51
N ALA A 559 22.88 -4.45 -8.56
CA ALA A 559 22.62 -3.61 -7.40
C ALA A 559 23.94 -3.30 -6.66
N ALA A 560 24.79 -4.29 -6.42
CA ALA A 560 26.10 -4.10 -5.80
C ALA A 560 27.12 -3.34 -6.70
N ALA A 561 27.07 -3.49 -8.02
CA ALA A 561 28.03 -2.91 -8.97
C ALA A 561 27.70 -1.47 -9.38
N LEU A 562 26.41 -1.12 -9.48
CA LEU A 562 25.96 0.28 -9.56
C LEU A 562 26.48 1.07 -8.36
N ASN A 563 26.43 0.46 -7.16
CA ASN A 563 26.96 1.06 -5.94
C ASN A 563 28.46 1.37 -6.09
N ILE A 564 29.26 0.49 -6.71
CA ILE A 564 30.70 0.70 -6.92
C ILE A 564 30.98 1.79 -7.97
N ARG A 565 30.20 1.88 -9.06
CA ARG A 565 30.40 2.88 -10.12
C ARG A 565 30.04 4.31 -9.67
N ASP A 566 28.96 4.45 -8.90
CA ASP A 566 28.59 5.74 -8.31
C ASP A 566 29.56 6.15 -7.16
N LEU A 567 30.22 5.18 -6.50
CA LEU A 567 31.29 5.43 -5.52
C LEU A 567 32.66 5.72 -6.17
N ALA A 568 32.98 5.13 -7.33
CA ALA A 568 34.26 5.32 -8.03
C ALA A 568 34.35 6.63 -8.84
N SER A 569 33.25 7.39 -8.92
CA SER A 569 33.19 8.73 -9.52
C SER A 569 33.31 9.88 -8.49
N VAL A 570 33.75 9.55 -7.26
CA VAL A 570 34.02 10.46 -6.13
C VAL A 570 35.46 11.00 -6.14
#